data_AF-A0A946KT04-F1
#
_entry.id   AF-A0A946KT04-F1
#
_cell.length_a   1.000
_cell.length_b   1.000
_cell.length_c   1.000
_cell.angle_alpha   90.00
_cell.angle_beta   90.00
_cell.angle_gamma   90.00
#
_symmetry.space_group_name_H-M   'P 1'
#
loop_
_entity.id
_entity.type
_entity.pdbx_description
1 polymer ?
#
loop_
_entity_poly.entity_id
_entity_poly.type
_entity_poly.pdbx_seq_one_letter_code
_entity_poly.pdbx_strand_id
1 'polypeptide(L)'
;DFIVQQAGDVSGMGGVVLMAADGLLNSNFLAVAETEGMYFSGPDVRYGANANQSTGETAADVLADYNTEFGEAPAAPFWAHSYDAAALLMDAIAAASYMDGDTLVIDRAGVREHLNGVSGYDGLIGNLSCDAYGDCSSSKITVIQNIDTADYEASTGNVVFEYAPTGSQAGNDVVASVALTMCRADWSSGYIQAEIVRQILETAGYTVSAPSDIELGPANAYLTMAQGGCDFWTNSWYPGHFSWYENELPDGSLVGEHVEAVDGLFQDSGVQGFLVTKSWAEENNVVSIDQINRDEALYSALDTDGDGKGEILGCPESWTCDDIIENMIVFSGWDNLVETKAGYDAMFGEFMNRVNAGEAAIIYTWTPAAYVVQMVPGVDVLWLSVETVLDDSNPLGLVGGESHTQGEGFTGLGADTCTQPCQLGWEAADIQVSASTAVLDANPLLRALFPLIRPSILDISILQVEQSNGDASEAHVVELATGWMSDNADLVAGWVAEAQG
;
A
#
# COMPACT_ATOMS: atom_id res chain seq x y z
N ASP A 1 15.86 -34.14 -0.98
CA ASP A 1 16.79 -34.54 -2.07
C ASP A 1 16.08 -35.12 -3.29
N PHE A 2 14.97 -35.86 -3.13
CA PHE A 2 14.28 -36.54 -4.23
C PHE A 2 13.93 -35.65 -5.45
N ILE A 3 13.52 -34.39 -5.21
CA ILE A 3 13.19 -33.45 -6.28
C ILE A 3 14.44 -33.03 -7.06
N VAL A 4 15.53 -32.64 -6.38
CA VAL A 4 16.76 -32.21 -7.05
C VAL A 4 17.44 -33.36 -7.79
N GLN A 5 17.40 -34.57 -7.22
CA GLN A 5 17.94 -35.78 -7.85
C GLN A 5 17.18 -36.20 -9.11
N GLN A 6 15.88 -35.87 -9.21
CA GLN A 6 15.04 -36.25 -10.35
C GLN A 6 14.85 -35.13 -11.37
N ALA A 7 15.17 -33.88 -11.02
CA ALA A 7 14.96 -32.75 -11.91
C ALA A 7 15.66 -32.93 -13.27
N GLY A 8 16.86 -33.55 -13.28
CA GLY A 8 17.58 -33.87 -14.51
C GLY A 8 16.93 -34.96 -15.37
N ASP A 9 16.10 -35.83 -14.79
CA ASP A 9 15.40 -36.91 -15.49
C ASP A 9 14.07 -36.45 -16.10
N VAL A 10 13.57 -35.27 -15.74
CA VAL A 10 12.34 -34.69 -16.28
C VAL A 10 12.64 -34.00 -17.61
N SER A 11 12.02 -34.50 -18.68
CA SER A 11 12.14 -33.92 -20.03
C SER A 11 11.78 -32.44 -20.03
N GLY A 12 12.70 -31.59 -20.49
CA GLY A 12 12.54 -30.13 -20.55
C GLY A 12 13.16 -29.36 -19.37
N MET A 13 13.66 -30.05 -18.34
CA MET A 13 14.23 -29.39 -17.15
C MET A 13 15.77 -29.32 -17.11
N GLY A 14 16.47 -29.96 -18.06
CA GLY A 14 17.95 -30.06 -18.02
C GLY A 14 18.75 -28.75 -18.13
N GLY A 15 18.11 -27.60 -18.37
CA GLY A 15 18.73 -26.27 -18.35
C GLY A 15 18.05 -25.29 -17.39
N VAL A 16 17.13 -25.77 -16.55
CA VAL A 16 16.41 -24.93 -15.58
C VAL A 16 17.28 -24.75 -14.35
N VAL A 17 17.50 -23.49 -13.97
CA VAL A 17 18.17 -23.15 -12.71
C VAL A 17 17.20 -23.45 -11.57
N LEU A 18 17.64 -24.28 -10.62
CA LEU A 18 16.86 -24.61 -9.43
C LEU A 18 17.22 -23.66 -8.29
N MET A 19 16.20 -23.24 -7.55
CA MET A 19 16.32 -22.38 -6.39
C MET A 19 15.48 -22.94 -5.23
N ALA A 20 15.97 -22.77 -4.00
CA ALA A 20 15.27 -23.18 -2.79
C ALA A 20 15.28 -22.05 -1.74
N ALA A 21 14.35 -22.13 -0.79
CA ALA A 21 14.32 -21.22 0.36
C ALA A 21 15.18 -21.75 1.52
N ASP A 22 15.24 -20.94 2.57
CA ASP A 22 16.05 -21.09 3.78
C ASP A 22 15.82 -22.42 4.50
N GLY A 23 14.61 -22.99 4.41
CA GLY A 23 14.29 -24.32 4.95
C GLY A 23 15.14 -25.46 4.37
N LEU A 24 15.77 -25.25 3.20
CA LEU A 24 16.72 -26.20 2.60
C LEU A 24 18.17 -25.71 2.63
N LEU A 25 18.44 -24.52 3.21
CA LEU A 25 19.79 -23.96 3.37
C LEU A 25 20.51 -24.58 4.57
N ASN A 26 20.73 -25.90 4.54
CA ASN A 26 21.44 -26.61 5.60
C ASN A 26 22.62 -27.42 5.04
N SER A 27 23.62 -27.67 5.89
CA SER A 27 24.88 -28.32 5.49
C SER A 27 24.67 -29.70 4.85
N ASN A 28 23.69 -30.48 5.31
CA ASN A 28 23.42 -31.81 4.76
C ASN A 28 22.81 -31.74 3.36
N PHE A 29 21.91 -30.79 3.09
CA PHE A 29 21.27 -30.63 1.79
C PHE A 29 22.24 -30.06 0.76
N LEU A 30 23.03 -29.04 1.15
CA LEU A 30 24.05 -28.44 0.26
C LEU A 30 25.15 -29.43 -0.12
N ALA A 31 25.35 -30.49 0.67
CA ALA A 31 26.30 -31.56 0.36
C ALA A 31 25.82 -32.56 -0.69
N VAL A 32 24.57 -32.47 -1.14
CA VAL A 32 24.03 -33.30 -2.23
C VAL A 32 24.61 -32.81 -3.55
N ALA A 33 25.24 -33.69 -4.32
CA ALA A 33 25.96 -33.34 -5.56
C ALA A 33 25.10 -32.57 -6.57
N GLU A 34 23.81 -32.93 -6.67
CA GLU A 34 22.86 -32.30 -7.60
C GLU A 34 22.46 -30.88 -7.18
N THR A 35 22.87 -30.41 -6.00
CA THR A 35 22.63 -29.03 -5.54
C THR A 35 23.74 -28.07 -5.92
N GLU A 36 24.84 -28.55 -6.51
CA GLU A 36 25.90 -27.68 -7.02
C GLU A 36 25.35 -26.75 -8.12
N GLY A 37 25.60 -25.45 -7.98
CA GLY A 37 25.08 -24.41 -8.86
C GLY A 37 23.65 -23.94 -8.55
N MET A 38 22.95 -24.57 -7.60
CA MET A 38 21.63 -24.10 -7.14
C MET A 38 21.73 -22.79 -6.35
N TYR A 39 20.65 -22.03 -6.37
CA TYR A 39 20.51 -20.81 -5.57
C TYR A 39 19.67 -21.07 -4.33
N PHE A 40 19.99 -20.37 -3.24
CA PHE A 40 19.25 -20.47 -1.99
C PHE A 40 18.98 -19.09 -1.43
N SER A 41 17.72 -18.76 -1.13
CA SER A 41 17.40 -17.60 -0.32
C SER A 41 17.51 -17.94 1.16
N GLY A 42 17.99 -17.00 1.98
CA GLY A 42 18.11 -17.20 3.42
C GLY A 42 18.70 -16.00 4.16
N PRO A 43 18.91 -16.13 5.48
CA PRO A 43 19.48 -15.05 6.27
C PRO A 43 20.91 -14.75 5.81
N ASP A 44 21.34 -13.49 5.96
CA ASP A 44 22.75 -13.17 5.84
C ASP A 44 23.53 -13.82 7.00
N VAL A 45 24.54 -14.63 6.67
CA VAL A 45 25.40 -15.30 7.66
C VAL A 45 26.73 -14.57 7.89
N ARG A 46 26.94 -13.43 7.24
CA ARG A 46 28.17 -12.63 7.33
C ARG A 46 28.08 -11.65 8.50
N TYR A 47 28.13 -12.17 9.72
CA TYR A 47 27.98 -11.40 10.96
C TYR A 47 29.15 -10.45 11.29
N GLY A 48 30.26 -10.53 10.56
CA GLY A 48 31.41 -9.66 10.76
C GLY A 48 32.01 -9.75 12.16
N ALA A 49 32.25 -8.59 12.79
CA ALA A 49 32.78 -8.48 14.15
C ALA A 49 31.71 -8.06 15.17
N ASN A 50 30.42 -8.29 14.85
CA ASN A 50 29.32 -7.99 15.74
C ASN A 50 29.46 -8.80 17.04
N ALA A 51 29.07 -8.18 18.15
CA ALA A 51 28.99 -8.81 19.46
C ALA A 51 27.62 -8.54 20.05
N ASN A 52 27.02 -9.53 20.68
CA ASN A 52 25.74 -9.38 21.33
C ASN A 52 25.91 -8.53 22.60
N GLN A 53 25.17 -7.44 22.75
CA GLN A 53 25.38 -6.46 23.81
C GLN A 53 25.18 -7.01 25.23
N SER A 54 24.28 -7.99 25.41
CA SER A 54 23.98 -8.56 26.72
C SER A 54 25.08 -9.53 27.17
N THR A 55 25.57 -10.35 26.24
CA THR A 55 26.51 -11.44 26.54
C THR A 55 27.97 -11.08 26.28
N GLY A 56 28.23 -10.13 25.38
CA GLY A 56 29.57 -9.76 24.90
C GLY A 56 30.18 -10.76 23.91
N GLU A 57 29.48 -11.85 23.60
CA GLU A 57 29.95 -12.91 22.72
C GLU A 57 29.85 -12.49 21.25
N THR A 58 30.83 -12.91 20.44
CA THR A 58 30.78 -12.79 18.97
C THR A 58 30.26 -14.07 18.33
N ALA A 59 29.92 -13.99 17.03
CA ALA A 59 29.57 -15.17 16.23
C ALA A 59 30.64 -16.28 16.30
N ALA A 60 31.92 -15.90 16.35
CA ALA A 60 33.03 -16.85 16.44
C ALA A 60 33.08 -17.55 17.81
N ASP A 61 32.78 -16.82 18.89
CA ASP A 61 32.76 -17.37 20.24
C ASP A 61 31.60 -18.37 20.40
N VAL A 62 30.39 -17.99 19.94
CA VAL A 62 29.21 -18.86 19.98
C VAL A 62 29.43 -20.16 19.19
N LEU A 63 30.05 -20.09 18.00
CA LEU A 63 30.38 -21.29 17.22
C LEU A 63 31.44 -22.17 17.90
N ALA A 64 32.44 -21.56 18.54
CA ALA A 64 33.48 -22.30 19.27
C ALA A 64 32.90 -23.04 20.49
N ASP A 65 32.01 -22.38 21.23
CA ASP A 65 31.32 -22.97 22.38
C ASP A 65 30.36 -24.08 21.94
N TYR A 66 29.58 -23.84 20.89
CA TYR A 66 28.66 -24.84 20.32
C TYR A 66 29.43 -26.09 19.88
N ASN A 67 30.55 -25.92 19.16
CA ASN A 67 31.37 -27.05 18.73
C ASN A 67 32.07 -27.76 19.91
N THR A 68 32.42 -27.03 20.98
CA THR A 68 32.99 -27.64 22.19
C THR A 68 31.96 -28.52 22.91
N GLU A 69 30.70 -28.09 22.97
CA GLU A 69 29.62 -28.81 23.65
C GLU A 69 29.10 -29.98 22.80
N PHE A 70 28.88 -29.76 21.50
CA PHE A 70 28.17 -30.71 20.63
C PHE A 70 29.07 -31.46 19.64
N GLY A 71 30.33 -31.03 19.47
CA GLY A 71 31.31 -31.68 18.60
C GLY A 71 31.12 -31.42 17.10
N GLU A 72 30.20 -30.52 16.73
CA GLU A 72 29.93 -30.09 15.36
C GLU A 72 29.42 -28.64 15.33
N ALA A 73 29.46 -27.99 14.17
CA ALA A 73 28.85 -26.67 13.97
C ALA A 73 27.33 -26.78 13.73
N PRO A 74 26.54 -25.72 14.00
CA PRO A 74 25.10 -25.72 13.70
C PRO A 74 24.82 -25.97 12.21
N ALA A 75 23.90 -26.90 11.92
CA ALA A 75 23.59 -27.28 10.54
C ALA A 75 22.69 -26.30 9.79
N ALA A 76 21.89 -25.51 10.51
CA ALA A 76 20.91 -24.56 9.96
C ALA A 76 21.40 -23.10 10.10
N PRO A 77 20.97 -22.18 9.22
CA PRO A 77 21.60 -20.86 9.09
C PRO A 77 21.05 -19.83 10.11
N PHE A 78 20.06 -20.20 10.93
CA PHE A 78 19.40 -19.31 11.90
C PHE A 78 19.95 -19.41 13.33
N TRP A 79 21.12 -20.04 13.53
CA TRP A 79 21.68 -20.20 14.87
C TRP A 79 21.97 -18.85 15.55
N ALA A 80 22.48 -17.86 14.83
CA ALA A 80 22.76 -16.52 15.37
C ALA A 80 21.46 -15.76 15.70
N HIS A 81 20.43 -15.91 14.87
CA HIS A 81 19.10 -15.35 15.11
C HIS A 81 18.48 -15.94 16.39
N SER A 82 18.64 -17.26 16.57
CA SER A 82 18.17 -17.97 17.76
C SER A 82 18.93 -17.52 19.01
N TYR A 83 20.23 -17.24 18.89
CA TYR A 83 21.06 -16.74 19.97
C TYR A 83 20.62 -15.33 20.40
N ASP A 84 20.48 -14.40 19.46
CA ASP A 84 20.03 -13.04 19.75
C ASP A 84 18.61 -13.00 20.34
N ALA A 85 17.68 -13.80 19.79
CA ALA A 85 16.33 -13.92 20.33
C ALA A 85 16.32 -14.47 21.76
N ALA A 86 17.17 -15.45 22.07
CA ALA A 86 17.30 -15.98 23.42
C ALA A 86 17.90 -14.94 24.38
N ALA A 87 18.93 -14.21 23.96
CA ALA A 87 19.53 -13.14 24.76
C ALA A 87 18.50 -12.04 25.09
N LEU A 88 17.77 -11.55 24.07
CA LEU A 88 16.69 -10.57 24.22
C LEU A 88 15.60 -11.03 25.18
N LEU A 89 15.16 -12.29 25.06
CA LEU A 89 14.15 -12.84 25.95
C LEU A 89 14.65 -12.93 27.40
N MET A 90 15.92 -13.30 27.61
CA MET A 90 16.51 -13.36 28.94
C MET A 90 16.65 -11.97 29.57
N ASP A 91 17.02 -10.96 28.78
CA ASP A 91 17.07 -9.56 29.21
C ASP A 91 15.67 -9.06 29.62
N ALA A 92 14.65 -9.35 28.80
CA ALA A 92 13.27 -8.98 29.10
C ALA A 92 12.75 -9.65 30.38
N ILE A 93 13.05 -10.96 30.56
CA ILE A 93 12.72 -11.68 31.79
C ILE A 93 13.41 -11.04 32.99
N ALA A 94 14.70 -10.73 32.87
CA ALA A 94 15.46 -10.11 33.96
C ALA A 94 14.90 -8.72 34.31
N ALA A 95 14.59 -7.89 33.30
CA ALA A 95 14.03 -6.55 33.49
C ALA A 95 12.63 -6.57 34.14
N ALA A 96 11.83 -7.59 33.83
CA ALA A 96 10.47 -7.75 34.38
C ALA A 96 10.43 -8.61 35.66
N SER A 97 11.58 -8.98 36.22
CA SER A 97 11.68 -9.82 37.41
C SER A 97 11.90 -9.00 38.68
N TYR A 98 11.16 -9.30 39.74
CA TYR A 98 11.36 -8.70 41.07
C TYR A 98 11.00 -9.68 42.20
N MET A 99 11.50 -9.41 43.41
CA MET A 99 11.16 -10.20 44.60
C MET A 99 9.92 -9.63 45.29
N ASP A 100 8.91 -10.47 45.50
CA ASP A 100 7.79 -10.23 46.42
C ASP A 100 7.94 -11.13 47.65
N GLY A 101 8.52 -10.59 48.70
CA GLY A 101 8.98 -11.37 49.86
C GLY A 101 10.06 -12.39 49.48
N ASP A 102 9.79 -13.67 49.70
CA ASP A 102 10.68 -14.79 49.34
C ASP A 102 10.35 -15.38 47.95
N THR A 103 9.42 -14.79 47.21
CA THR A 103 8.99 -15.29 45.88
C THR A 103 9.57 -14.42 44.77
N LEU A 104 10.25 -15.05 43.81
CA LEU A 104 10.62 -14.40 42.55
C LEU A 104 9.37 -14.30 41.67
N VAL A 105 8.98 -13.08 41.32
CA VAL A 105 7.87 -12.77 40.41
C VAL A 105 8.46 -12.33 39.07
N ILE A 106 7.96 -12.92 37.98
CA ILE A 106 8.27 -12.53 36.61
C ILE A 106 6.99 -11.95 36.01
N ASP A 107 6.96 -10.64 35.78
CA ASP A 107 5.79 -10.00 35.20
C ASP A 107 5.71 -10.26 33.69
N ARG A 108 4.74 -11.09 33.28
CA ARG A 108 4.52 -11.43 31.88
C ARG A 108 4.14 -10.22 31.02
N ALA A 109 3.46 -9.22 31.60
CA ALA A 109 3.12 -7.99 30.89
C ALA A 109 4.40 -7.16 30.69
N GLY A 110 5.20 -6.99 31.74
CA GLY A 110 6.51 -6.34 31.68
C GLY A 110 7.49 -7.00 30.70
N VAL A 111 7.51 -8.34 30.58
CA VAL A 111 8.33 -9.03 29.57
C VAL A 111 7.92 -8.62 28.16
N ARG A 112 6.61 -8.60 27.87
CA ARG A 112 6.10 -8.20 26.56
C ARG A 112 6.34 -6.71 26.28
N GLU A 113 6.12 -5.85 27.27
CA GLU A 113 6.38 -4.41 27.16
C GLU A 113 7.86 -4.13 26.90
N HIS A 114 8.75 -4.83 27.59
CA HIS A 114 10.19 -4.73 27.36
C HIS A 114 10.55 -5.13 25.93
N LEU A 115 10.09 -6.29 25.46
CA LEU A 115 10.35 -6.76 24.10
C LEU A 115 9.79 -5.78 23.04
N ASN A 116 8.56 -5.29 23.21
CA ASN A 116 7.97 -4.30 22.30
C ASN A 116 8.70 -2.94 22.31
N GLY A 117 9.46 -2.65 23.37
CA GLY A 117 10.25 -1.42 23.51
C GLY A 117 11.71 -1.56 23.10
N VAL A 118 12.15 -2.74 22.62
CA VAL A 118 13.53 -2.94 22.17
C VAL A 118 13.77 -2.11 20.91
N SER A 119 14.72 -1.21 20.99
CA SER A 119 15.21 -0.42 19.85
C SER A 119 16.72 -0.25 19.99
N GLY A 120 17.44 -0.37 18.88
CA GLY A 120 18.88 -0.15 18.86
C GLY A 120 19.71 -1.23 19.56
N TYR A 121 19.20 -2.44 19.76
CA TYR A 121 19.92 -3.52 20.45
C TYR A 121 21.03 -4.09 19.55
N ASP A 122 22.28 -4.06 20.00
CA ASP A 122 23.38 -4.64 19.23
C ASP A 122 23.41 -6.18 19.39
N GLY A 123 23.00 -6.90 18.35
CA GLY A 123 23.02 -8.36 18.26
C GLY A 123 24.11 -8.89 17.32
N LEU A 124 24.28 -10.21 17.29
CA LEU A 124 25.14 -10.88 16.31
C LEU A 124 24.66 -10.62 14.87
N ILE A 125 23.36 -10.67 14.63
CA ILE A 125 22.79 -10.50 13.28
C ILE A 125 22.76 -9.03 12.82
N GLY A 126 23.04 -8.09 13.74
CA GLY A 126 23.06 -6.66 13.48
C GLY A 126 22.36 -5.88 14.57
N ASN A 127 21.98 -4.65 14.25
CA ASN A 127 21.19 -3.82 15.16
C ASN A 127 19.70 -4.21 15.08
N LEU A 128 19.09 -4.46 16.24
CA LEU A 128 17.74 -5.01 16.39
C LEU A 128 16.80 -3.98 17.00
N SER A 129 15.68 -3.74 16.33
CA SER A 129 14.57 -2.94 16.84
C SER A 129 13.27 -3.67 16.56
N CYS A 130 12.42 -3.81 17.58
CA CYS A 130 11.13 -4.47 17.45
C CYS A 130 10.09 -3.49 16.90
N ASP A 131 9.32 -3.93 15.89
CA ASP A 131 8.19 -3.17 15.37
C ASP A 131 6.89 -3.40 16.15
N ALA A 132 5.81 -2.76 15.71
CA ALA A 132 4.49 -2.88 16.34
C ALA A 132 3.89 -4.30 16.27
N TYR A 133 4.41 -5.18 15.41
CA TYR A 133 4.01 -6.57 15.28
C TYR A 133 4.89 -7.53 16.11
N GLY A 134 5.97 -7.01 16.72
CA GLY A 134 6.92 -7.77 17.51
C GLY A 134 8.00 -8.46 16.66
N ASP A 135 8.21 -8.02 15.41
CA ASP A 135 9.37 -8.44 14.62
C ASP A 135 10.58 -7.59 15.00
N CYS A 136 11.62 -8.25 15.52
CA CYS A 136 12.82 -7.65 16.06
C CYS A 136 14.06 -7.93 15.19
N SER A 137 13.89 -8.54 14.01
CA SER A 137 15.00 -9.03 13.19
C SER A 137 15.59 -7.93 12.31
N SER A 138 16.91 -7.97 12.09
CA SER A 138 17.50 -7.28 10.95
C SER A 138 17.07 -8.01 9.68
N SER A 139 16.15 -7.47 8.88
CA SER A 139 15.51 -8.18 7.76
C SER A 139 16.40 -8.33 6.51
N LYS A 140 17.69 -8.63 6.70
CA LYS A 140 18.64 -8.91 5.62
C LYS A 140 18.45 -10.31 5.08
N ILE A 141 18.00 -10.41 3.85
CA ILE A 141 17.85 -11.66 3.10
C ILE A 141 18.88 -11.69 1.99
N THR A 142 19.62 -12.79 1.89
CA THR A 142 20.58 -13.03 0.82
C THR A 142 20.09 -14.13 -0.11
N VAL A 143 20.54 -14.09 -1.36
CA VAL A 143 20.55 -15.25 -2.24
C VAL A 143 22.00 -15.66 -2.43
N ILE A 144 22.32 -16.89 -2.07
CA ILE A 144 23.63 -17.50 -2.28
C ILE A 144 23.56 -18.50 -3.43
N GLN A 145 24.68 -18.74 -4.08
CA GLN A 145 24.82 -19.86 -5.01
C GLN A 145 25.74 -20.91 -4.39
N ASN A 146 25.27 -22.16 -4.32
CA ASN A 146 26.06 -23.30 -3.86
C ASN A 146 27.16 -23.61 -4.88
N ILE A 147 28.41 -23.32 -4.54
CA ILE A 147 29.55 -23.44 -5.47
C ILE A 147 30.50 -24.57 -5.11
N ASP A 148 30.38 -25.11 -3.90
CA ASP A 148 31.17 -26.24 -3.42
C ASP A 148 30.32 -27.07 -2.45
N THR A 149 29.98 -28.30 -2.85
CA THR A 149 29.17 -29.23 -2.05
C THR A 149 29.96 -29.83 -0.89
N ALA A 150 31.29 -29.67 -0.86
CA ALA A 150 32.13 -30.09 0.26
C ALA A 150 32.43 -28.96 1.25
N ASP A 151 32.11 -27.71 0.91
CA ASP A 151 32.44 -26.52 1.70
C ASP A 151 31.20 -25.62 1.90
N TYR A 152 30.52 -25.84 3.03
CA TYR A 152 29.33 -25.06 3.40
C TYR A 152 29.63 -23.57 3.59
N GLU A 153 30.80 -23.22 4.14
CA GLU A 153 31.18 -21.83 4.38
C GLU A 153 31.47 -21.11 3.06
N ALA A 154 32.19 -21.76 2.13
CA ALA A 154 32.44 -21.18 0.80
C ALA A 154 31.13 -20.93 0.05
N SER A 155 30.19 -21.89 0.10
CA SER A 155 28.89 -21.78 -0.58
C SER A 155 27.97 -20.74 0.04
N THR A 156 27.85 -20.69 1.37
CA THR A 156 27.03 -19.68 2.05
C THR A 156 27.67 -18.29 2.05
N GLY A 157 28.99 -18.20 1.89
CA GLY A 157 29.70 -16.94 1.66
C GLY A 157 29.54 -16.39 0.23
N ASN A 158 29.10 -17.21 -0.72
CA ASN A 158 28.93 -16.82 -2.12
C ASN A 158 27.57 -16.16 -2.38
N VAL A 159 27.38 -14.98 -1.80
CA VAL A 159 26.19 -14.14 -1.96
C VAL A 159 26.17 -13.52 -3.35
N VAL A 160 25.14 -13.84 -4.13
CA VAL A 160 24.92 -13.32 -5.49
C VAL A 160 23.88 -12.20 -5.54
N PHE A 161 23.06 -12.07 -4.50
CA PHE A 161 22.09 -10.99 -4.32
C PHE A 161 21.85 -10.77 -2.83
N GLU A 162 21.63 -9.52 -2.44
CA GLU A 162 21.33 -9.12 -1.07
C GLU A 162 20.18 -8.13 -1.09
N TYR A 163 19.14 -8.43 -0.31
CA TYR A 163 18.10 -7.49 0.07
C TYR A 163 18.34 -7.10 1.52
N ALA A 164 18.64 -5.82 1.73
CA ALA A 164 18.76 -5.23 3.06
C ALA A 164 17.78 -4.05 3.13
N PRO A 165 16.59 -4.23 3.73
CA PRO A 165 15.75 -3.10 4.06
C PRO A 165 16.56 -2.22 5.02
N THR A 166 16.58 -0.91 4.76
CA THR A 166 17.50 0.04 5.39
C THR A 166 17.33 0.10 6.90
N GLY A 167 18.08 -0.76 7.60
CA GLY A 167 18.18 -0.82 9.06
C GLY A 167 19.54 -1.29 9.58
N SER A 168 20.53 -1.56 8.72
CA SER A 168 21.90 -1.87 9.19
C SER A 168 22.95 -1.74 8.08
N GLN A 169 23.46 -0.53 7.88
CA GLN A 169 24.75 -0.31 7.23
C GLN A 169 25.60 0.58 8.14
N ALA A 170 26.71 0.00 8.62
CA ALA A 170 27.74 0.72 9.33
C ALA A 170 28.63 1.47 8.32
N GLY A 171 28.67 2.80 8.47
CA GLY A 171 29.84 3.63 8.19
C GLY A 171 30.23 3.85 6.74
N ASN A 172 29.76 4.95 6.15
CA ASN A 172 30.63 5.97 5.56
C ASN A 172 29.84 7.28 5.42
N ASP A 173 30.46 8.39 5.85
CA ASP A 173 29.92 9.74 5.75
C ASP A 173 29.49 10.08 4.31
N VAL A 174 28.19 10.02 4.05
CA VAL A 174 27.48 10.78 3.03
C VAL A 174 26.19 11.24 3.70
N VAL A 175 26.01 12.56 3.72
CA VAL A 175 24.83 13.34 4.16
C VAL A 175 23.60 12.45 4.46
N ALA A 176 23.19 12.38 5.73
CA ALA A 176 22.06 11.56 6.18
C ALA A 176 20.84 11.78 5.26
N SER A 177 20.52 10.80 4.42
CA SER A 177 19.25 10.80 3.70
C SER A 177 18.17 10.58 4.75
N VAL A 178 17.18 11.47 4.77
CA VAL A 178 16.01 11.29 5.63
C VAL A 178 15.21 10.13 5.05
N ALA A 179 14.97 9.10 5.86
CA ALA A 179 14.12 7.98 5.50
C ALA A 179 12.66 8.38 5.69
N LEU A 180 11.82 8.12 4.68
CA LEU A 180 10.39 8.37 4.70
C LEU A 180 9.64 7.05 4.45
N THR A 181 8.60 6.82 5.23
CA THR A 181 7.67 5.71 5.02
C THR A 181 6.47 6.22 4.23
N MET A 182 6.28 5.70 3.03
CA MET A 182 5.15 6.03 2.17
C MET A 182 4.07 4.94 2.25
N CYS A 183 2.82 5.36 2.32
CA CYS A 183 1.67 4.49 2.07
C CYS A 183 1.03 4.84 0.71
N ARG A 184 0.33 3.87 0.11
CA ARG A 184 -0.43 4.06 -1.13
C ARG A 184 -1.89 3.66 -0.98
N ALA A 185 -2.69 4.13 -1.92
CA ALA A 185 -4.11 3.81 -1.99
C ALA A 185 -4.32 2.34 -2.38
N ASP A 186 -5.40 1.72 -1.91
CA ASP A 186 -5.80 0.35 -2.25
C ASP A 186 -6.62 0.23 -3.55
N TRP A 187 -6.56 1.26 -4.40
CA TRP A 187 -7.06 1.22 -5.77
C TRP A 187 -5.94 1.42 -6.78
N SER A 188 -6.04 0.66 -7.87
CA SER A 188 -5.01 0.56 -8.90
C SER A 188 -4.64 1.90 -9.54
N SER A 189 -5.58 2.84 -9.68
CA SER A 189 -5.30 4.14 -10.30
C SER A 189 -4.38 5.03 -9.45
N GLY A 190 -4.19 4.72 -8.16
CA GLY A 190 -3.26 5.43 -7.28
C GLY A 190 -1.80 4.98 -7.36
N TYR A 191 -1.50 3.83 -7.98
CA TYR A 191 -0.17 3.22 -7.90
C TYR A 191 0.91 4.00 -8.66
N ILE A 192 0.66 4.37 -9.93
CA ILE A 192 1.62 5.09 -10.77
C ILE A 192 2.00 6.44 -10.14
N GLN A 193 0.99 7.18 -9.66
CA GLN A 193 1.22 8.46 -9.01
C GLN A 193 2.06 8.32 -7.74
N ALA A 194 1.77 7.31 -6.92
CA ALA A 194 2.54 7.03 -5.71
C ALA A 194 4.01 6.76 -6.04
N GLU A 195 4.25 5.91 -7.04
CA GLU A 195 5.60 5.55 -7.46
C GLU A 195 6.37 6.72 -8.10
N ILE A 196 5.70 7.57 -8.89
CA ILE A 196 6.31 8.80 -9.42
C ILE A 196 6.75 9.72 -8.26
N VAL A 197 5.88 9.96 -7.27
CA VAL A 197 6.24 10.81 -6.13
C VAL A 197 7.41 10.21 -5.35
N ARG A 198 7.43 8.89 -5.13
CA ARG A 198 8.55 8.19 -4.50
C ARG A 198 9.87 8.50 -5.21
N GLN A 199 9.94 8.30 -6.52
CA GLN A 199 11.15 8.53 -7.30
C GLN A 199 11.57 10.01 -7.37
N ILE A 200 10.62 10.95 -7.32
CA ILE A 200 10.92 12.38 -7.21
C ILE A 200 11.59 12.69 -5.86
N LEU A 201 11.08 12.14 -4.76
CA LEU A 201 11.67 12.32 -3.44
C LEU A 201 13.07 11.66 -3.36
N GLU A 202 13.26 10.49 -3.96
CA GLU A 202 14.59 9.87 -4.08
C GLU A 202 15.56 10.76 -4.86
N THR A 203 15.11 11.39 -5.95
CA THR A 203 15.90 12.37 -6.71
C THR A 203 16.26 13.60 -5.86
N ALA A 204 15.38 13.99 -4.93
CA ALA A 204 15.62 15.07 -3.96
C ALA A 204 16.55 14.68 -2.80
N GLY A 205 16.98 13.41 -2.72
CA GLY A 205 17.95 12.91 -1.74
C GLY A 205 17.33 12.20 -0.52
N TYR A 206 16.03 11.92 -0.55
CA TYR A 206 15.37 11.09 0.46
C TYR A 206 15.56 9.61 0.17
N THR A 207 15.39 8.78 1.19
CA THR A 207 15.16 7.34 1.02
C THR A 207 13.68 7.10 1.32
N VAL A 208 12.93 6.49 0.42
CA VAL A 208 11.48 6.32 0.59
C VAL A 208 11.11 4.85 0.44
N SER A 209 10.30 4.31 1.37
CA SER A 209 9.81 2.93 1.28
C SER A 209 9.04 2.69 -0.02
N ALA A 210 8.99 1.42 -0.48
CA ALA A 210 8.20 1.11 -1.65
C ALA A 210 6.72 1.38 -1.34
N PRO A 211 5.95 1.96 -2.27
CA PRO A 211 4.58 2.33 -1.96
C PRO A 211 3.70 1.07 -1.79
N SER A 212 4.09 -0.04 -2.43
CA SER A 212 3.47 -1.36 -2.31
C SER A 212 3.66 -2.05 -0.96
N ASP A 213 4.59 -1.58 -0.11
CA ASP A 213 4.81 -2.16 1.22
C ASP A 213 3.61 -1.88 2.16
N ILE A 214 2.93 -0.74 1.96
CA ILE A 214 1.79 -0.29 2.78
C ILE A 214 0.67 0.21 1.88
N GLU A 215 -0.29 -0.66 1.57
CA GLU A 215 -1.46 -0.37 0.75
C GLU A 215 -2.73 -0.31 1.61
N LEU A 216 -3.40 0.84 1.63
CA LEU A 216 -4.49 1.16 2.55
C LEU A 216 -5.59 1.99 1.88
N GLY A 217 -6.85 1.70 2.21
CA GLY A 217 -7.97 2.62 1.98
C GLY A 217 -7.93 3.83 2.93
N PRO A 218 -8.66 4.93 2.62
CA PRO A 218 -8.51 6.20 3.32
C PRO A 218 -8.77 6.14 4.81
N ALA A 219 -9.80 5.41 5.25
CA ALA A 219 -10.11 5.25 6.67
C ALA A 219 -8.88 4.82 7.49
N ASN A 220 -8.12 3.85 6.96
CA ASN A 220 -6.92 3.33 7.61
C ASN A 220 -5.68 4.18 7.34
N ALA A 221 -5.53 4.74 6.13
CA ALA A 221 -4.37 5.55 5.77
C ALA A 221 -4.25 6.80 6.64
N TYR A 222 -5.35 7.51 6.88
CA TYR A 222 -5.35 8.71 7.73
C TYR A 222 -5.03 8.41 9.19
N LEU A 223 -5.62 7.35 9.75
CA LEU A 223 -5.28 6.88 11.10
C LEU A 223 -3.81 6.44 11.20
N THR A 224 -3.32 5.73 10.19
CA THR A 224 -1.93 5.24 10.14
C THR A 224 -0.95 6.41 10.08
N MET A 225 -1.23 7.44 9.26
CA MET A 225 -0.42 8.66 9.21
C MET A 225 -0.42 9.41 10.55
N ALA A 226 -1.58 9.59 11.16
CA ALA A 226 -1.72 10.28 12.44
C ALA A 226 -0.99 9.54 13.58
N GLN A 227 -0.88 8.21 13.51
CA GLN A 227 -0.18 7.37 14.48
C GLN A 227 1.31 7.15 14.16
N GLY A 228 1.81 7.71 13.04
CA GLY A 228 3.21 7.60 12.61
C GLY A 228 3.58 6.27 11.95
N GLY A 229 2.61 5.51 11.44
CA GLY A 229 2.84 4.27 10.68
C GLY A 229 3.20 4.49 9.21
N CYS A 230 2.84 5.64 8.63
CA CYS A 230 3.40 6.18 7.39
C CYS A 230 3.50 7.70 7.48
N ASP A 231 4.42 8.30 6.75
CA ASP A 231 4.71 9.73 6.81
C ASP A 231 3.84 10.54 5.84
N PHE A 232 3.49 9.97 4.69
CA PHE A 232 2.66 10.63 3.70
C PHE A 232 1.96 9.65 2.76
N TRP A 233 0.91 10.16 2.12
CA TRP A 233 0.05 9.47 1.16
C TRP A 233 -0.33 10.40 0.01
N THR A 234 -0.22 9.93 -1.24
CA THR A 234 -0.29 10.77 -2.45
C THR A 234 -1.57 10.56 -3.26
N ASN A 235 -2.68 10.19 -2.62
CA ASN A 235 -3.96 10.00 -3.30
C ASN A 235 -5.15 10.43 -2.43
N SER A 236 -5.06 11.62 -1.84
CA SER A 236 -6.12 12.15 -1.00
C SER A 236 -7.12 12.95 -1.81
N TRP A 237 -8.41 12.59 -1.77
CA TRP A 237 -9.44 13.24 -2.57
C TRP A 237 -10.18 14.30 -1.75
N TYR A 238 -9.91 15.57 -2.01
CA TYR A 238 -10.56 16.69 -1.32
C TYR A 238 -11.70 17.30 -2.16
N PRO A 239 -12.79 17.74 -1.52
CA PRO A 239 -12.98 17.86 -0.06
C PRO A 239 -13.38 16.57 0.66
N GLY A 240 -13.78 15.51 -0.05
CA GLY A 240 -14.37 14.31 0.57
C GLY A 240 -13.54 13.72 1.72
N HIS A 241 -12.23 13.60 1.56
CA HIS A 241 -11.34 13.01 2.56
C HIS A 241 -11.12 13.89 3.81
N PHE A 242 -11.65 15.12 3.86
CA PHE A 242 -11.64 15.92 5.09
C PHE A 242 -12.49 15.27 6.20
N SER A 243 -13.47 14.43 5.88
CA SER A 243 -14.22 13.70 6.92
C SER A 243 -13.31 12.86 7.82
N TRP A 244 -12.24 12.28 7.26
CA TRP A 244 -11.28 11.48 8.01
C TRP A 244 -10.43 12.30 9.00
N TYR A 245 -10.37 13.62 8.87
CA TYR A 245 -9.67 14.50 9.82
C TYR A 245 -10.39 14.55 11.16
N GLU A 246 -11.70 14.34 11.17
CA GLU A 246 -12.56 14.38 12.35
C GLU A 246 -12.55 13.07 13.15
N ASN A 247 -11.82 12.05 12.68
CA ASN A 247 -11.65 10.81 13.42
C ASN A 247 -10.86 11.05 14.72
N GLU A 248 -11.41 10.57 15.84
CA GLU A 248 -10.77 10.65 17.17
C GLU A 248 -9.79 9.48 17.38
N LEU A 249 -8.58 9.79 17.82
CA LEU A 249 -7.55 8.84 18.23
C LEU A 249 -7.78 8.35 19.67
N PRO A 250 -7.14 7.24 20.11
CA PRO A 250 -7.31 6.73 21.48
C PRO A 250 -6.94 7.70 22.62
N ASP A 251 -6.17 8.73 22.31
CA ASP A 251 -5.77 9.80 23.25
C ASP A 251 -6.71 11.00 23.28
N GLY A 252 -7.77 11.00 22.44
CA GLY A 252 -8.78 12.04 22.33
C GLY A 252 -8.43 13.19 21.39
N SER A 253 -7.28 13.13 20.70
CA SER A 253 -6.95 14.08 19.63
C SER A 253 -7.61 13.67 18.30
N LEU A 254 -7.78 14.63 17.40
CA LEU A 254 -8.28 14.36 16.05
C LEU A 254 -7.14 14.03 15.08
N VAL A 255 -7.41 13.22 14.06
CA VAL A 255 -6.46 12.95 12.96
C VAL A 255 -5.94 14.25 12.34
N GLY A 256 -6.82 15.24 12.13
CA GLY A 256 -6.47 16.54 11.55
C GLY A 256 -5.51 17.38 12.39
N GLU A 257 -5.24 17.00 13.65
CA GLU A 257 -4.19 17.62 14.48
C GLU A 257 -2.78 17.10 14.15
N HIS A 258 -2.69 15.95 13.47
CA HIS A 258 -1.42 15.25 13.17
C HIS A 258 -1.14 15.13 11.67
N VAL A 259 -2.15 15.31 10.82
CA VAL A 259 -2.06 15.16 9.36
C VAL A 259 -2.49 16.46 8.68
N GLU A 260 -1.66 16.92 7.75
CA GLU A 260 -1.90 18.10 6.93
C GLU A 260 -2.18 17.72 5.48
N ALA A 261 -3.15 18.41 4.88
CA ALA A 261 -3.32 18.41 3.43
C ALA A 261 -2.24 19.31 2.84
N VAL A 262 -1.45 18.77 1.92
CA VAL A 262 -0.39 19.50 1.24
C VAL A 262 -0.75 19.62 -0.23
N ASP A 263 -0.84 20.86 -0.68
CA ASP A 263 -1.10 21.18 -2.08
C ASP A 263 -0.08 20.48 -3.01
N GLY A 264 -0.49 20.25 -4.27
CA GLY A 264 0.32 19.58 -5.28
C GLY A 264 -0.55 18.72 -6.19
N LEU A 265 0.11 17.88 -6.98
CA LEU A 265 -0.48 16.84 -7.83
C LEU A 265 -1.55 17.40 -8.77
N PHE A 266 -2.83 17.09 -8.55
CA PHE A 266 -3.91 17.44 -9.46
C PHE A 266 -5.01 18.25 -8.76
N GLN A 267 -5.12 19.52 -9.12
CA GLN A 267 -6.17 20.41 -8.61
C GLN A 267 -7.37 20.45 -9.55
N ASP A 268 -8.58 20.49 -9.01
CA ASP A 268 -9.87 20.67 -9.72
C ASP A 268 -9.99 19.75 -10.95
N SER A 269 -9.65 18.49 -10.76
CA SER A 269 -9.40 17.56 -11.89
C SER A 269 -9.97 16.17 -11.68
N GLY A 270 -10.24 15.78 -10.44
CA GLY A 270 -10.91 14.52 -10.14
C GLY A 270 -12.39 14.62 -10.52
N VAL A 271 -12.80 13.95 -11.60
CA VAL A 271 -14.23 13.85 -11.94
C VAL A 271 -14.79 12.61 -11.28
N GLN A 272 -15.94 12.73 -10.62
CA GLN A 272 -16.63 11.61 -10.00
C GLN A 272 -18.09 11.61 -10.45
N GLY A 273 -18.74 10.45 -10.36
CA GLY A 273 -20.15 10.34 -10.67
C GLY A 273 -20.60 8.93 -10.96
N PHE A 274 -21.87 8.82 -11.35
CA PHE A 274 -22.47 7.55 -11.74
C PHE A 274 -22.38 7.34 -13.26
N LEU A 275 -22.00 6.14 -13.67
CA LEU A 275 -22.17 5.67 -15.04
C LEU A 275 -23.40 4.78 -15.14
N VAL A 276 -24.12 4.89 -16.25
CA VAL A 276 -25.28 4.04 -16.57
C VAL A 276 -25.09 3.38 -17.93
N THR A 277 -25.59 2.15 -18.11
CA THR A 277 -25.62 1.47 -19.42
C THR A 277 -26.29 2.36 -20.48
N LYS A 278 -25.56 2.74 -21.53
CA LYS A 278 -26.04 3.70 -22.54
C LYS A 278 -27.26 3.18 -23.30
N SER A 279 -27.20 1.93 -23.79
CA SER A 279 -28.27 1.34 -24.59
C SER A 279 -29.59 1.30 -23.83
N TRP A 280 -29.54 0.91 -22.56
CA TRP A 280 -30.72 0.85 -21.69
C TRP A 280 -31.23 2.25 -21.35
N ALA A 281 -30.34 3.19 -21.03
CA ALA A 281 -30.71 4.57 -20.73
C ALA A 281 -31.40 5.26 -21.91
N GLU A 282 -30.88 5.09 -23.14
CA GLU A 282 -31.47 5.64 -24.36
C GLU A 282 -32.81 4.99 -24.70
N GLU A 283 -32.95 3.67 -24.56
CA GLU A 283 -34.22 2.96 -24.80
C GLU A 283 -35.34 3.43 -23.86
N ASN A 284 -34.98 3.72 -22.60
CA ASN A 284 -35.92 4.10 -21.55
C ASN A 284 -36.05 5.62 -21.34
N ASN A 285 -35.33 6.44 -22.10
CA ASN A 285 -35.27 7.90 -21.94
C ASN A 285 -34.90 8.32 -20.51
N VAL A 286 -33.87 7.69 -19.96
CA VAL A 286 -33.33 8.01 -18.64
C VAL A 286 -32.62 9.37 -18.70
N VAL A 287 -32.96 10.27 -17.79
CA VAL A 287 -32.36 11.60 -17.67
C VAL A 287 -31.67 11.86 -16.33
N SER A 288 -32.04 11.13 -15.27
CA SER A 288 -31.47 11.28 -13.93
C SER A 288 -31.64 10.01 -13.10
N ILE A 289 -30.79 9.83 -12.08
CA ILE A 289 -30.98 8.77 -11.07
C ILE A 289 -32.27 8.98 -10.27
N ASP A 290 -32.69 10.23 -10.05
CA ASP A 290 -33.96 10.58 -9.40
C ASP A 290 -35.19 10.11 -10.19
N GLN A 291 -35.13 10.14 -11.53
CA GLN A 291 -36.15 9.52 -12.37
C GLN A 291 -36.19 8.01 -12.16
N ILE A 292 -35.02 7.35 -12.16
CA ILE A 292 -34.92 5.90 -11.96
C ILE A 292 -35.56 5.52 -10.63
N ASN A 293 -35.23 6.23 -9.55
CA ASN A 293 -35.83 5.99 -8.23
C ASN A 293 -37.37 6.17 -8.20
N ARG A 294 -37.92 7.13 -8.95
CA ARG A 294 -39.37 7.40 -8.96
C ARG A 294 -40.18 6.44 -9.83
N ASP A 295 -39.55 5.77 -10.79
CA ASP A 295 -40.22 4.87 -11.74
C ASP A 295 -39.93 3.40 -11.42
N GLU A 296 -40.97 2.66 -11.04
CA GLU A 296 -40.89 1.22 -10.73
C GLU A 296 -40.31 0.40 -11.87
N ALA A 297 -40.60 0.73 -13.13
CA ALA A 297 -40.03 -0.01 -14.25
C ALA A 297 -38.52 0.19 -14.39
N LEU A 298 -37.96 1.29 -13.86
CA LEU A 298 -36.55 1.60 -13.96
C LEU A 298 -35.76 1.05 -12.77
N TYR A 299 -36.18 1.30 -11.52
CA TYR A 299 -35.44 0.78 -10.37
C TYR A 299 -35.54 -0.75 -10.26
N SER A 300 -36.68 -1.36 -10.63
CA SER A 300 -36.81 -2.83 -10.60
C SER A 300 -36.00 -3.53 -11.71
N ALA A 301 -35.55 -2.80 -12.72
CA ALA A 301 -34.62 -3.34 -13.71
C ALA A 301 -33.19 -3.44 -13.15
N LEU A 302 -32.89 -2.64 -12.12
CA LEU A 302 -31.62 -2.70 -11.41
C LEU A 302 -31.64 -3.82 -10.36
N ASP A 303 -32.78 -4.09 -9.71
CA ASP A 303 -32.99 -5.14 -8.67
C ASP A 303 -32.46 -6.53 -9.09
N THR A 304 -31.29 -6.89 -8.55
CA THR A 304 -30.55 -8.10 -8.90
C THR A 304 -30.83 -9.27 -7.97
N ASP A 305 -31.14 -8.99 -6.70
CA ASP A 305 -31.32 -9.98 -5.65
C ASP A 305 -32.80 -10.26 -5.30
N GLY A 306 -33.72 -9.46 -5.85
CA GLY A 306 -35.16 -9.57 -5.71
C GLY A 306 -35.70 -9.01 -4.40
N ASP A 307 -34.96 -8.14 -3.71
CA ASP A 307 -35.39 -7.51 -2.46
C ASP A 307 -36.36 -6.33 -2.67
N GLY A 308 -36.55 -5.91 -3.93
CA GLY A 308 -37.45 -4.82 -4.33
C GLY A 308 -36.77 -3.45 -4.42
N LYS A 309 -35.44 -3.36 -4.29
CA LYS A 309 -34.65 -2.14 -4.49
C LYS A 309 -33.67 -2.31 -5.65
N GLY A 310 -33.44 -1.21 -6.36
CA GLY A 310 -32.43 -1.17 -7.42
C GLY A 310 -31.03 -0.89 -6.86
N GLU A 311 -30.04 -1.62 -7.34
CA GLU A 311 -28.66 -1.53 -6.89
C GLU A 311 -27.88 -0.44 -7.64
N ILE A 312 -27.20 0.38 -6.85
CA ILE A 312 -26.11 1.25 -7.28
C ILE A 312 -24.83 0.52 -6.88
N LEU A 313 -24.02 0.08 -7.86
CA LEU A 313 -22.71 -0.49 -7.57
C LEU A 313 -21.80 0.65 -7.08
N GLY A 314 -21.51 0.67 -5.78
CA GLY A 314 -20.90 1.81 -5.11
C GLY A 314 -19.42 1.63 -4.87
N CYS A 315 -19.01 1.80 -3.62
CA CYS A 315 -17.62 1.69 -3.16
C CYS A 315 -17.44 0.70 -2.00
N PRO A 316 -16.20 0.25 -1.74
CA PRO A 316 -15.86 -0.44 -0.50
C PRO A 316 -16.13 0.43 0.74
N GLU A 317 -16.52 -0.19 1.86
CA GLU A 317 -16.84 0.50 3.15
C GLU A 317 -15.70 1.34 3.74
N SER A 318 -14.47 1.14 3.27
CA SER A 318 -13.30 1.87 3.73
C SER A 318 -13.03 3.15 2.94
N TRP A 319 -13.86 3.48 1.94
CA TRP A 319 -13.67 4.59 1.00
C TRP A 319 -14.79 5.61 1.11
N THR A 320 -14.46 6.88 1.24
CA THR A 320 -15.42 7.99 1.41
C THR A 320 -16.58 8.05 0.40
N CYS A 321 -16.40 7.51 -0.82
CA CYS A 321 -17.49 7.49 -1.79
C CYS A 321 -18.69 6.66 -1.33
N ASP A 322 -18.50 5.65 -0.47
CA ASP A 322 -19.61 4.88 0.10
C ASP A 322 -20.50 5.76 0.99
N ASP A 323 -19.89 6.48 1.95
CA ASP A 323 -20.57 7.38 2.86
C ASP A 323 -21.23 8.53 2.10
N ILE A 324 -20.59 9.04 1.04
CA ILE A 324 -21.17 10.08 0.18
C ILE A 324 -22.40 9.53 -0.56
N ILE A 325 -22.33 8.32 -1.13
CA ILE A 325 -23.47 7.69 -1.85
C ILE A 325 -24.63 7.42 -0.88
N GLU A 326 -24.38 6.88 0.31
CA GLU A 326 -25.41 6.67 1.32
C GLU A 326 -26.05 8.00 1.76
N ASN A 327 -25.25 9.05 1.97
CA ASN A 327 -25.78 10.38 2.26
C ASN A 327 -26.61 10.92 1.08
N MET A 328 -26.18 10.74 -0.17
CA MET A 328 -26.95 11.13 -1.37
C MET A 328 -28.29 10.41 -1.45
N ILE A 329 -28.32 9.11 -1.17
CA ILE A 329 -29.56 8.29 -1.16
C ILE A 329 -30.56 8.87 -0.16
N VAL A 330 -30.13 9.14 1.07
CA VAL A 330 -31.01 9.67 2.13
C VAL A 330 -31.41 11.11 1.84
N PHE A 331 -30.46 11.96 1.45
CA PHE A 331 -30.68 13.38 1.18
C PHE A 331 -31.68 13.61 0.04
N SER A 332 -31.54 12.83 -1.04
CA SER A 332 -32.35 12.96 -2.24
C SER A 332 -33.66 12.17 -2.19
N GLY A 333 -33.86 11.35 -1.14
CA GLY A 333 -35.05 10.51 -0.99
C GLY A 333 -35.09 9.34 -1.98
N TRP A 334 -33.95 8.72 -2.27
CA TRP A 334 -33.84 7.56 -3.16
C TRP A 334 -34.25 6.24 -2.48
N ASP A 335 -35.45 6.21 -1.89
CA ASP A 335 -35.94 5.10 -1.06
C ASP A 335 -35.98 3.73 -1.78
N ASN A 336 -36.09 3.73 -3.12
CA ASN A 336 -36.14 2.51 -3.95
C ASN A 336 -34.77 2.09 -4.50
N LEU A 337 -33.70 2.79 -4.13
CA LEU A 337 -32.33 2.43 -4.49
C LEU A 337 -31.54 2.05 -3.23
N VAL A 338 -30.49 1.27 -3.43
CA VAL A 338 -29.55 0.87 -2.38
C VAL A 338 -28.15 0.81 -2.96
N GLU A 339 -27.16 1.17 -2.14
CA GLU A 339 -25.77 0.98 -2.51
C GLU A 339 -25.34 -0.47 -2.26
N THR A 340 -24.70 -1.08 -3.25
CA THR A 340 -23.97 -2.33 -3.12
C THR A 340 -22.51 -2.03 -2.84
N LYS A 341 -22.02 -2.48 -1.68
CA LYS A 341 -20.63 -2.32 -1.24
C LYS A 341 -19.88 -3.64 -1.32
N ALA A 342 -18.83 -3.70 -2.14
CA ALA A 342 -17.95 -4.85 -2.29
C ALA A 342 -16.58 -4.41 -2.84
N GLY A 343 -15.68 -5.35 -3.16
CA GLY A 343 -14.43 -5.03 -3.83
C GLY A 343 -14.69 -4.38 -5.20
N TYR A 344 -14.18 -3.17 -5.40
CA TYR A 344 -14.54 -2.33 -6.55
C TYR A 344 -14.27 -3.01 -7.90
N ASP A 345 -13.12 -3.67 -8.08
CA ASP A 345 -12.80 -4.38 -9.33
C ASP A 345 -13.80 -5.50 -9.67
N ALA A 346 -14.32 -6.19 -8.65
CA ALA A 346 -15.33 -7.23 -8.84
C ALA A 346 -16.67 -6.62 -9.25
N MET A 347 -17.08 -5.53 -8.60
CA MET A 347 -18.29 -4.78 -8.97
C MET A 347 -18.18 -4.19 -10.37
N PHE A 348 -17.02 -3.64 -10.74
CA PHE A 348 -16.78 -3.14 -12.09
C PHE A 348 -16.84 -4.27 -13.13
N GLY A 349 -16.28 -5.45 -12.81
CA GLY A 349 -16.43 -6.65 -13.62
C GLY A 349 -17.89 -7.06 -13.86
N GLU A 350 -18.73 -6.98 -12.82
CA GLU A 350 -20.17 -7.21 -12.95
C GLU A 350 -20.84 -6.15 -13.83
N PHE A 351 -20.57 -4.86 -13.55
CA PHE A 351 -21.08 -3.74 -14.33
C PHE A 351 -20.78 -3.91 -15.82
N MET A 352 -19.53 -4.24 -16.16
CA MET A 352 -19.12 -4.51 -17.53
C MET A 352 -19.93 -5.64 -18.18
N ASN A 353 -20.19 -6.74 -17.46
CA ASN A 353 -20.99 -7.85 -17.99
C ASN A 353 -22.42 -7.40 -18.31
N ARG A 354 -23.03 -6.61 -17.43
CA ARG A 354 -24.38 -6.05 -17.62
C ARG A 354 -24.45 -5.08 -18.80
N VAL A 355 -23.49 -4.14 -18.87
CA VAL A 355 -23.38 -3.20 -20.00
C VAL A 355 -23.26 -3.96 -21.33
N ASN A 356 -22.38 -4.97 -21.39
CA ASN A 356 -22.20 -5.81 -22.58
C ASN A 356 -23.45 -6.64 -22.95
N ALA A 357 -24.28 -6.98 -21.96
CA ALA A 357 -25.57 -7.64 -22.17
C ALA A 357 -26.70 -6.65 -22.55
N GLY A 358 -26.44 -5.34 -22.50
CA GLY A 358 -27.43 -4.28 -22.68
C GLY A 358 -28.42 -4.15 -21.52
N GLU A 359 -28.07 -4.69 -20.35
CA GLU A 359 -28.89 -4.71 -19.14
C GLU A 359 -28.74 -3.40 -18.34
N ALA A 360 -29.72 -3.12 -17.48
CA ALA A 360 -29.65 -1.98 -16.58
C ALA A 360 -28.50 -2.18 -15.57
N ALA A 361 -27.65 -1.18 -15.44
CA ALA A 361 -26.59 -1.14 -14.45
C ALA A 361 -26.23 0.32 -14.15
N ILE A 362 -25.94 0.59 -12.88
CA ILE A 362 -25.37 1.86 -12.41
C ILE A 362 -24.14 1.53 -11.58
N ILE A 363 -23.04 2.25 -11.83
CA ILE A 363 -21.83 2.17 -11.01
C ILE A 363 -21.29 3.56 -10.70
N TYR A 364 -20.81 3.79 -9.49
CA TYR A 364 -19.97 4.93 -9.18
C TYR A 364 -18.59 4.75 -9.82
N THR A 365 -18.00 5.82 -10.37
CA THR A 365 -16.63 5.80 -10.88
C THR A 365 -15.98 7.18 -10.76
N TRP A 366 -14.70 7.25 -11.13
CA TRP A 366 -13.92 8.48 -11.12
C TRP A 366 -12.92 8.57 -12.28
N THR A 367 -12.38 9.77 -12.49
CA THR A 367 -11.18 10.03 -13.29
C THR A 367 -10.17 10.80 -12.46
N PRO A 368 -8.86 10.53 -12.60
CA PRO A 368 -8.23 9.62 -13.56
C PRO A 368 -8.35 8.15 -13.11
N ALA A 369 -8.86 7.30 -14.00
CA ALA A 369 -8.89 5.85 -13.83
C ALA A 369 -9.00 5.16 -15.19
N ALA A 370 -8.48 3.92 -15.29
CA ALA A 370 -8.63 3.13 -16.52
C ALA A 370 -10.07 2.65 -16.77
N TYR A 371 -10.93 2.66 -15.75
CA TYR A 371 -12.33 2.24 -15.84
C TYR A 371 -13.12 2.97 -16.94
N VAL A 372 -12.91 4.29 -17.09
CA VAL A 372 -13.59 5.09 -18.14
C VAL A 372 -13.05 4.84 -19.56
N VAL A 373 -11.93 4.12 -19.69
CA VAL A 373 -11.40 3.65 -20.98
C VAL A 373 -11.87 2.22 -21.28
N GLN A 374 -12.16 1.42 -20.25
CA GLN A 374 -12.76 0.10 -20.40
C GLN A 374 -14.26 0.16 -20.73
N MET A 375 -14.97 1.12 -20.12
CA MET A 375 -16.38 1.43 -20.39
C MET A 375 -16.48 2.91 -20.79
N VAL A 376 -16.52 3.19 -22.09
CA VAL A 376 -16.30 4.54 -22.62
C VAL A 376 -17.60 5.33 -22.61
N PRO A 377 -17.67 6.49 -21.90
CA PRO A 377 -18.82 7.39 -21.98
C PRO A 377 -19.09 7.80 -23.43
N GLY A 378 -20.35 7.64 -23.84
CA GLY A 378 -20.83 7.87 -25.19
C GLY A 378 -20.64 6.75 -26.19
N VAL A 379 -19.99 5.65 -25.80
CA VAL A 379 -19.96 4.41 -26.57
C VAL A 379 -20.74 3.33 -25.84
N ASP A 380 -20.30 2.96 -24.63
CA ASP A 380 -20.85 1.85 -23.86
C ASP A 380 -21.80 2.34 -22.75
N VAL A 381 -21.47 3.49 -22.17
CA VAL A 381 -22.13 4.06 -20.98
C VAL A 381 -22.41 5.55 -21.15
N LEU A 382 -23.20 6.14 -20.26
CA LEU A 382 -23.37 7.58 -20.11
C LEU A 382 -23.05 7.97 -18.67
N TRP A 383 -22.52 9.17 -18.48
CA TRP A 383 -22.60 9.82 -17.17
C TRP A 383 -24.06 10.10 -16.83
N LEU A 384 -24.48 9.69 -15.64
CA LEU A 384 -25.84 9.81 -15.15
C LEU A 384 -25.97 11.05 -14.26
N SER A 385 -26.93 11.89 -14.57
CA SER A 385 -27.19 13.13 -13.85
C SER A 385 -27.95 12.87 -12.56
N VAL A 386 -27.76 13.78 -11.60
CA VAL A 386 -28.57 13.87 -10.37
C VAL A 386 -29.33 15.20 -10.35
N GLU A 387 -30.55 15.19 -9.82
CA GLU A 387 -31.39 16.40 -9.70
C GLU A 387 -31.04 17.22 -8.46
N THR A 388 -30.52 16.55 -7.42
CA THR A 388 -30.21 17.17 -6.13
C THR A 388 -28.72 16.99 -5.81
N VAL A 389 -28.07 18.06 -5.36
CA VAL A 389 -26.67 18.05 -4.94
C VAL A 389 -26.63 17.97 -3.41
N LEU A 390 -25.89 17.00 -2.88
CA LEU A 390 -25.73 16.78 -1.44
C LEU A 390 -25.12 18.02 -0.77
N ASP A 391 -25.80 18.55 0.26
CA ASP A 391 -25.30 19.66 1.07
C ASP A 391 -24.59 19.17 2.36
N ASP A 392 -24.24 20.10 3.25
CA ASP A 392 -23.56 19.83 4.52
C ASP A 392 -24.52 19.38 5.64
N SER A 393 -25.76 18.99 5.33
CA SER A 393 -26.75 18.61 6.35
C SER A 393 -26.43 17.31 7.10
N ASN A 394 -25.52 16.48 6.57
CA ASN A 394 -25.08 15.20 7.16
C ASN A 394 -26.29 14.36 7.64
N PRO A 395 -27.19 13.95 6.73
CA PRO A 395 -28.48 13.34 7.09
C PRO A 395 -28.33 12.02 7.86
N LEU A 396 -27.20 11.33 7.72
CA LEU A 396 -26.88 10.11 8.45
C LEU A 396 -26.22 10.36 9.81
N GLY A 397 -25.79 11.59 10.11
CA GLY A 397 -25.12 11.94 11.35
C GLY A 397 -23.76 11.24 11.54
N LEU A 398 -23.05 11.03 10.43
CA LEU A 398 -21.72 10.41 10.44
C LEU A 398 -20.68 11.38 11.00
N VAL A 399 -19.62 10.86 11.61
CA VAL A 399 -18.49 11.69 12.06
C VAL A 399 -17.81 12.30 10.83
N GLY A 400 -17.64 13.62 10.82
CA GLY A 400 -17.11 14.35 9.68
C GLY A 400 -18.02 14.39 8.45
N GLY A 401 -19.28 13.95 8.57
CA GLY A 401 -20.20 13.82 7.43
C GLY A 401 -20.61 15.15 6.78
N GLU A 402 -20.41 16.28 7.45
CA GLU A 402 -20.55 17.62 6.86
C GLU A 402 -19.55 17.83 5.69
N SER A 403 -18.38 17.19 5.73
CA SER A 403 -17.38 17.22 4.66
C SER A 403 -17.77 16.38 3.44
N HIS A 404 -18.87 15.61 3.50
CA HIS A 404 -19.41 14.88 2.35
C HIS A 404 -20.19 15.78 1.39
N THR A 405 -20.45 17.04 1.76
CA THR A 405 -21.07 18.04 0.87
C THR A 405 -20.44 18.02 -0.52
N GLN A 406 -21.28 18.15 -1.53
CA GLN A 406 -20.86 18.16 -2.94
C GLN A 406 -21.28 19.47 -3.60
N GLY A 407 -20.69 19.73 -4.77
CA GLY A 407 -21.03 20.83 -5.65
C GLY A 407 -21.76 20.37 -6.91
N GLU A 408 -22.13 21.34 -7.75
CA GLU A 408 -22.48 21.01 -9.14
C GLU A 408 -21.26 20.38 -9.80
N GLY A 409 -21.36 19.09 -10.14
CA GLY A 409 -20.31 18.40 -10.88
C GLY A 409 -20.18 18.87 -12.32
N PHE A 410 -19.29 18.23 -13.07
CA PHE A 410 -18.96 18.68 -14.43
C PHE A 410 -20.20 18.79 -15.34
N THR A 411 -20.53 20.00 -15.80
CA THR A 411 -21.73 20.31 -16.60
C THR A 411 -21.47 20.42 -18.10
N GLY A 412 -20.20 20.35 -18.51
CA GLY A 412 -19.77 20.61 -19.89
C GLY A 412 -19.91 19.43 -20.86
N LEU A 413 -20.38 18.27 -20.40
CA LEU A 413 -20.51 17.07 -21.24
C LEU A 413 -21.77 17.14 -22.11
N GLY A 414 -21.61 16.75 -23.38
CA GLY A 414 -22.70 16.71 -24.34
C GLY A 414 -23.70 15.58 -24.08
N ALA A 415 -24.87 15.67 -24.72
CA ALA A 415 -25.91 14.64 -24.63
C ALA A 415 -25.47 13.26 -25.16
N ASP A 416 -24.35 13.20 -25.88
CA ASP A 416 -23.73 11.98 -26.37
C ASP A 416 -22.99 11.21 -25.28
N THR A 417 -22.55 11.88 -24.22
CA THR A 417 -21.68 11.35 -23.15
C THR A 417 -22.30 11.45 -21.76
N CYS A 418 -23.32 12.29 -21.57
CA CYS A 418 -23.99 12.52 -20.29
C CYS A 418 -25.50 12.72 -20.50
N THR A 419 -26.32 12.17 -19.60
CA THR A 419 -27.76 12.47 -19.56
C THR A 419 -28.01 13.96 -19.34
N GLN A 420 -29.18 14.46 -19.77
CA GLN A 420 -29.44 15.91 -19.79
C GLN A 420 -30.60 16.33 -18.88
N PRO A 421 -30.45 17.41 -18.09
CA PRO A 421 -29.27 18.30 -17.98
C PRO A 421 -28.08 17.57 -17.35
N CYS A 422 -26.86 17.80 -17.85
CA CYS A 422 -25.67 17.15 -17.28
C CYS A 422 -25.28 17.83 -15.97
N GLN A 423 -25.52 17.13 -14.85
CA GLN A 423 -25.14 17.53 -13.51
C GLN A 423 -24.75 16.27 -12.75
N LEU A 424 -23.45 16.01 -12.59
CA LEU A 424 -22.99 14.78 -11.96
C LEU A 424 -23.26 14.76 -10.45
N GLY A 425 -23.31 15.93 -9.82
CA GLY A 425 -23.56 16.08 -8.37
C GLY A 425 -22.39 15.70 -7.48
N TRP A 426 -21.18 15.72 -8.05
CA TRP A 426 -19.93 15.53 -7.34
C TRP A 426 -19.03 16.72 -7.60
N GLU A 427 -18.51 17.33 -6.54
CA GLU A 427 -17.52 18.40 -6.70
C GLU A 427 -16.28 17.85 -7.40
N ALA A 428 -15.69 18.66 -8.28
CA ALA A 428 -14.42 18.30 -8.87
C ALA A 428 -13.37 18.24 -7.76
N ALA A 429 -12.73 17.08 -7.63
CA ALA A 429 -11.85 16.83 -6.51
C ALA A 429 -10.42 17.32 -6.80
N ASP A 430 -9.78 17.79 -5.74
CA ASP A 430 -8.34 17.88 -5.68
C ASP A 430 -7.76 16.53 -5.23
N ILE A 431 -6.77 16.00 -5.95
CA ILE A 431 -6.06 14.76 -5.60
C ILE A 431 -4.71 15.15 -5.01
N GLN A 432 -4.72 15.26 -3.69
CA GLN A 432 -3.74 15.79 -2.74
C GLN A 432 -2.60 14.85 -2.31
N VAL A 433 -1.52 15.41 -1.76
CA VAL A 433 -0.70 14.74 -0.75
C VAL A 433 -1.32 15.01 0.62
N SER A 434 -1.44 13.99 1.45
CA SER A 434 -1.63 14.15 2.90
C SER A 434 -0.37 13.67 3.58
N ALA A 435 0.11 14.40 4.59
CA ALA A 435 1.35 14.07 5.25
C ALA A 435 1.31 14.40 6.75
N SER A 436 2.11 13.68 7.52
CA SER A 436 2.31 13.95 8.94
C SER A 436 2.85 15.37 9.15
N THR A 437 2.14 16.14 9.97
CA THR A 437 2.54 17.50 10.37
C THR A 437 3.93 17.52 10.98
N ALA A 438 4.25 16.54 11.84
CA ALA A 438 5.56 16.44 12.47
C ALA A 438 6.68 16.21 11.46
N VAL A 439 6.43 15.39 10.43
CA VAL A 439 7.40 15.14 9.35
C VAL A 439 7.58 16.40 8.50
N LEU A 440 6.51 17.09 8.15
CA LEU A 440 6.59 18.34 7.39
C LEU A 440 7.34 19.44 8.17
N ASP A 441 7.11 19.57 9.47
CA ASP A 441 7.80 20.53 10.33
C ASP A 441 9.30 20.24 10.45
N ALA A 442 9.67 18.96 10.50
CA ALA A 442 11.07 18.53 10.52
C ALA A 442 11.78 18.69 9.18
N ASN A 443 11.03 18.74 8.06
CA ASN A 443 11.56 18.70 6.70
C ASN A 443 11.06 19.88 5.84
N PRO A 444 11.68 21.08 5.94
CA PRO A 444 11.30 22.24 5.14
C PRO A 444 11.36 22.00 3.63
N LEU A 445 12.26 21.12 3.17
CA LEU A 445 12.34 20.74 1.76
C LEU A 445 11.09 19.98 1.30
N LEU A 446 10.49 19.12 2.12
CA LEU A 446 9.21 18.47 1.76
C LEU A 446 8.08 19.48 1.65
N ARG A 447 8.00 20.44 2.59
CA ARG A 447 7.02 21.54 2.54
C ARG A 447 7.14 22.38 1.28
N ALA A 448 8.37 22.55 0.76
CA ALA A 448 8.61 23.27 -0.48
C ALA A 448 8.38 22.41 -1.73
N LEU A 449 8.71 21.12 -1.68
CA LEU A 449 8.70 20.24 -2.85
C LEU A 449 7.31 19.71 -3.20
N PHE A 450 6.51 19.23 -2.23
CA PHE A 450 5.20 18.64 -2.53
C PHE A 450 4.29 19.56 -3.37
N PRO A 451 4.19 20.89 -3.09
CA PRO A 451 3.38 21.81 -3.92
C PRO A 451 3.83 21.98 -5.36
N LEU A 452 5.11 21.68 -5.65
CA LEU A 452 5.70 21.78 -6.98
C LEU A 452 5.45 20.53 -7.83
N ILE A 453 5.30 19.36 -7.19
CA ILE A 453 5.08 18.09 -7.89
C ILE A 453 3.70 18.12 -8.55
N ARG A 454 3.66 18.37 -9.86
CA ARG A 454 2.41 18.48 -10.64
C ARG A 454 2.55 17.77 -11.98
N PRO A 455 2.60 16.42 -11.99
CA PRO A 455 2.60 15.67 -13.24
C PRO A 455 1.32 15.96 -14.05
N SER A 456 1.39 15.78 -15.36
CA SER A 456 0.25 15.95 -16.25
C SER A 456 -0.80 14.87 -15.95
N ILE A 457 -2.05 15.29 -15.67
CA ILE A 457 -3.17 14.36 -15.47
C ILE A 457 -3.40 13.46 -16.68
N LEU A 458 -3.08 13.95 -17.89
CA LEU A 458 -3.19 13.18 -19.13
C LEU A 458 -2.13 12.09 -19.19
N ASP A 459 -0.89 12.38 -18.78
CA ASP A 459 0.19 11.40 -18.77
C ASP A 459 -0.14 10.29 -17.78
N ILE A 460 -0.61 10.66 -16.59
CA ILE A 460 -1.00 9.73 -15.53
C ILE A 460 -2.16 8.85 -15.99
N SER A 461 -3.14 9.42 -16.67
CA SER A 461 -4.25 8.65 -17.26
C SER A 461 -3.76 7.66 -18.31
N ILE A 462 -2.81 8.04 -19.17
CA ILE A 462 -2.21 7.14 -20.17
C ILE A 462 -1.46 5.99 -19.48
N LEU A 463 -0.64 6.31 -18.48
CA LEU A 463 0.11 5.31 -17.72
C LEU A 463 -0.80 4.33 -16.97
N GLN A 464 -1.93 4.80 -16.42
CA GLN A 464 -2.93 3.92 -15.77
C GLN A 464 -3.58 2.95 -16.77
N VAL A 465 -3.80 3.38 -18.02
CA VAL A 465 -4.27 2.49 -19.10
C VAL A 465 -3.19 1.46 -19.45
N GLU A 466 -1.93 1.88 -19.54
CA GLU A 466 -0.79 0.97 -19.79
C GLU A 466 -0.56 -0.02 -18.63
N GLN A 467 -0.76 0.42 -17.38
CA GLN A 467 -0.77 -0.44 -16.20
C GLN A 467 -1.85 -1.51 -16.32
N SER A 468 -3.08 -1.11 -16.67
CA SER A 468 -4.23 -2.01 -16.79
C SER A 468 -4.09 -3.01 -17.95
N ASN A 469 -3.41 -2.62 -19.02
CA ASN A 469 -3.09 -3.49 -20.15
C ASN A 469 -1.86 -4.40 -19.89
N GLY A 470 -1.11 -4.14 -18.82
CA GLY A 470 0.08 -4.89 -18.43
C GLY A 470 -0.24 -6.16 -17.63
N ASP A 471 0.77 -6.69 -16.93
CA ASP A 471 0.62 -7.86 -16.06
C ASP A 471 0.14 -7.55 -14.64
N ALA A 472 -0.24 -6.29 -14.40
CA ALA A 472 -0.67 -5.74 -13.11
C ALA A 472 0.35 -5.92 -11.97
N SER A 473 1.61 -6.24 -12.27
CA SER A 473 2.66 -6.39 -11.26
C SER A 473 3.18 -5.04 -10.78
N GLU A 474 3.68 -5.02 -9.55
CA GLU A 474 4.40 -3.85 -9.02
C GLU A 474 5.61 -3.49 -9.87
N ALA A 475 6.30 -4.50 -10.41
CA ALA A 475 7.45 -4.28 -11.29
C ALA A 475 7.08 -3.48 -12.55
N HIS A 476 5.90 -3.73 -13.12
CA HIS A 476 5.38 -2.97 -14.26
C HIS A 476 5.01 -1.53 -13.87
N VAL A 477 4.44 -1.31 -12.69
CA VAL A 477 4.17 0.04 -12.16
C VAL A 477 5.48 0.84 -12.03
N VAL A 478 6.52 0.23 -11.44
CA VAL A 478 7.85 0.83 -11.30
C VAL A 478 8.47 1.11 -12.66
N GLU A 479 8.34 0.19 -13.63
CA GLU A 479 8.84 0.40 -15.00
C GLU A 479 8.19 1.63 -15.66
N LEU A 480 6.85 1.71 -15.63
CA LEU A 480 6.09 2.82 -16.21
C LEU A 480 6.43 4.17 -15.57
N ALA A 481 6.49 4.22 -14.24
CA ALA A 481 6.89 5.41 -13.50
C ALA A 481 8.33 5.83 -13.81
N THR A 482 9.26 4.87 -13.89
CA THR A 482 10.66 5.12 -14.26
C THR A 482 10.78 5.67 -15.68
N GLY A 483 9.98 5.15 -16.62
CA GLY A 483 9.88 5.68 -17.98
C GLY A 483 9.44 7.15 -17.97
N TRP A 484 8.37 7.47 -17.25
CA TRP A 484 7.90 8.86 -17.10
C TRP A 484 8.96 9.77 -16.47
N MET A 485 9.65 9.31 -15.41
CA MET A 485 10.73 10.04 -14.75
C MET A 485 11.89 10.35 -15.70
N SER A 486 12.25 9.39 -16.57
CA SER A 486 13.28 9.58 -17.61
C SER A 486 12.85 10.63 -18.64
N ASP A 487 11.62 10.54 -19.14
CA ASP A 487 11.10 11.46 -20.16
C ASP A 487 10.88 12.88 -19.61
N ASN A 488 10.72 13.03 -18.29
CA ASN A 488 10.46 14.29 -17.60
C ASN A 488 11.62 14.72 -16.68
N ALA A 489 12.84 14.20 -16.88
CA ALA A 489 13.96 14.42 -15.97
C ALA A 489 14.28 15.91 -15.74
N ASP A 490 14.23 16.75 -16.78
CA ASP A 490 14.47 18.20 -16.66
C ASP A 490 13.38 18.91 -15.85
N LEU A 491 12.12 18.45 -15.97
CA LEU A 491 10.98 18.98 -15.21
C LEU A 491 11.13 18.64 -13.72
N VAL A 492 11.42 17.37 -13.41
CA VAL A 492 11.65 16.90 -12.05
C VAL A 492 12.83 17.61 -11.40
N ALA A 493 13.95 17.73 -12.12
CA ALA A 493 15.12 18.46 -11.64
C ALA A 493 14.79 19.95 -11.36
N GLY A 494 13.92 20.55 -12.16
CA GLY A 494 13.39 21.90 -11.93
C GLY A 494 12.63 22.02 -10.60
N TRP A 495 11.70 21.11 -10.31
CA TRP A 495 10.96 21.08 -9.04
C TRP A 495 11.88 20.90 -7.84
N VAL A 496 12.83 19.96 -7.91
CA VAL A 496 13.79 19.70 -6.82
C VAL A 496 14.69 20.91 -6.59
N ALA A 497 15.22 21.53 -7.65
CA ALA A 497 16.08 22.71 -7.52
C ALA A 497 15.31 23.91 -6.93
N GLU A 498 14.08 24.15 -7.37
CA GLU A 498 13.24 25.23 -6.84
C GLU A 498 12.92 25.02 -5.35
N ALA A 499 12.66 23.78 -4.94
CA ALA A 499 12.43 23.45 -3.52
C ALA A 499 13.68 23.62 -2.64
N GLN A 500 14.89 23.46 -3.21
CA GLN A 500 16.16 23.59 -2.50
C GLN A 500 16.64 25.05 -2.35
N GLY A 501 16.14 25.99 -3.16
CA GLY A 501 16.43 27.43 -3.09
C GLY A 501 17.48 27.91 -4.09
#